data_AF-A0A1E7IEE4-F1
#
_entry.id   AF-A0A1E7IEE4-F1
#
_cell.length_a   1.000
_cell.length_b   1.000
_cell.length_c   1.000
_cell.angle_alpha   90.00
_cell.angle_beta   90.00
_cell.angle_gamma   90.00
#
_symmetry.space_group_name_H-M   'P 1'
#
loop_
_entity.id
_entity.type
_entity.pdbx_description
1 polymer ?
#
loop_
_entity_poly.entity_id
_entity_poly.type
_entity_poly.pdbx_seq_one_letter_code
_entity_poly.pdbx_strand_id
1 'polypeptide(L)' 'MEFFTCPCPEKGMVVLNGNEQGYNKDENGKIRVFQCGRGLHEVALECREGKLCTNSPQEVMISDTNPITPQEVPFQCGS' A
#
# COMPACT_ATOMS: atom_id res chain seq x y z
N MET A 1 10.30 13.76 0.61
CA MET A 1 9.80 12.58 1.34
C MET A 1 8.35 12.47 0.96
N GLU A 2 7.94 11.31 0.49
CA GLU A 2 6.62 11.10 -0.08
C GLU A 2 5.79 10.12 0.77
N PHE A 3 4.49 10.13 0.57
CA PHE A 3 3.50 9.43 1.37
C PHE A 3 2.48 8.72 0.48
N PHE A 4 2.14 7.49 0.85
CA PHE A 4 1.11 6.73 0.16
C PHE A 4 0.26 5.90 1.12
N THR A 5 -0.89 5.45 0.63
CA THR A 5 -1.83 4.58 1.33
C THR A 5 -2.24 3.41 0.43
N CYS A 6 -2.56 2.27 1.03
CA CYS A 6 -3.01 1.07 0.31
C CYS A 6 -4.44 0.70 0.72
N PRO A 7 -5.48 1.42 0.26
CA PRO A 7 -6.86 1.05 0.55
C PRO A 7 -7.19 -0.34 -0.02
N CYS A 8 -7.64 -1.26 0.85
CA CYS A 8 -8.29 -2.53 0.48
C CYS A 8 -9.43 -2.81 1.46
N PRO A 9 -10.49 -3.56 1.11
CA PRO A 9 -11.47 -4.04 2.08
C PRO A 9 -10.88 -4.91 3.19
N GLU A 10 -9.90 -5.78 2.87
CA GLU A 10 -9.22 -6.61 3.86
C GLU A 10 -7.93 -5.97 4.41
N LYS A 11 -7.39 -6.61 5.45
CA LYS A 11 -6.07 -6.28 6.02
C LYS A 11 -4.98 -7.12 5.33
N GLY A 12 -3.97 -6.46 4.80
CA GLY A 12 -2.83 -7.08 4.11
C GLY A 12 -1.50 -6.42 4.45
N MET A 13 -0.40 -7.16 4.26
CA MET A 13 0.98 -6.68 4.37
C MET A 13 1.32 -5.83 3.15
N VAL A 14 1.77 -4.59 3.38
CA VAL A 14 2.27 -3.72 2.32
C VAL A 14 3.73 -4.05 2.07
N VAL A 15 4.06 -4.31 0.81
CA VAL A 15 5.43 -4.54 0.33
C VAL A 15 5.78 -3.42 -0.64
N LEU A 16 6.89 -2.73 -0.39
CA LEU A 16 7.39 -1.61 -1.20
C LEU A 16 8.77 -1.98 -1.75
N ASN A 17 8.91 -2.06 -3.07
CA ASN A 17 10.14 -2.46 -3.75
C ASN A 17 10.73 -3.76 -3.15
N GLY A 18 9.87 -4.75 -2.88
CA GLY A 18 10.24 -6.02 -2.24
C GLY A 18 10.47 -5.98 -0.72
N ASN A 19 10.26 -4.85 -0.05
CA ASN A 19 10.46 -4.71 1.40
C ASN A 19 9.15 -4.53 2.15
N GLU A 20 8.91 -5.35 3.18
CA GLU A 20 7.74 -5.24 4.05
C GLU A 20 7.72 -3.92 4.82
N GLN A 21 6.59 -3.21 4.75
CA GLN A 21 6.35 -1.94 5.45
C GLN A 21 5.39 -2.10 6.64
N GLY A 22 4.74 -3.25 6.75
CA GLY A 22 3.68 -3.54 7.72
C GLY A 22 2.28 -3.53 7.12
N TYR A 23 1.27 -3.75 7.95
CA TYR A 23 -0.11 -3.88 7.48
C TYR A 23 -0.71 -2.56 7.01
N ASN A 24 -1.52 -2.60 5.94
CA ASN A 24 -2.24 -1.45 5.37
C ASN A 24 -3.27 -0.82 6.31
N LYS A 25 -3.75 -1.58 7.30
CA LYS A 25 -4.71 -1.13 8.31
C LYS A 25 -4.18 -1.37 9.72
N ASP A 26 -4.55 -0.48 10.64
CA ASP A 26 -4.33 -0.69 12.08
C ASP A 26 -5.29 -1.75 12.66
N GLU A 27 -5.39 -1.85 13.99
CA GLU A 27 -6.31 -2.79 14.66
C GLU A 27 -7.77 -2.35 14.61
N ASN A 28 -8.02 -1.05 14.38
CA ASN A 28 -9.35 -0.47 14.27
C ASN A 28 -9.85 -0.42 12.82
N GLY A 29 -9.09 -0.97 11.88
CA GLY A 29 -9.42 -0.97 10.45
C GLY A 29 -9.12 0.36 9.74
N LYS A 30 -8.45 1.32 10.40
CA LYS A 30 -8.08 2.59 9.77
C LYS A 30 -6.89 2.39 8.84
N ILE A 31 -6.97 2.97 7.65
CA ILE A 31 -5.89 2.94 6.66
C ILE A 31 -4.65 3.66 7.22
N ARG A 32 -3.49 3.01 7.11
CA ARG A 32 -2.19 3.54 7.51
C ARG A 32 -1.53 4.26 6.34
N VAL A 33 -0.77 5.30 6.69
CA VAL A 33 0.05 6.06 5.76
C VAL A 33 1.49 5.54 5.84
N PHE A 34 2.11 5.32 4.70
CA PHE A 34 3.48 4.86 4.55
C PHE A 34 4.36 5.96 3.96
N GLN A 35 5.65 5.92 4.27
CA GLN A 35 6.64 6.89 3.78
C GLN A 35 7.54 6.23 2.74
N CYS A 36 7.92 6.98 1.71
CA CYS A 36 8.86 6.52 0.69
C CYS A 36 9.68 7.68 0.09
N GLY A 37 10.64 7.31 -0.76
CA GLY A 37 11.33 8.28 -1.61
C GLY A 37 10.41 8.84 -2.69
N ARG A 38 10.85 9.89 -3.36
CA ARG A 38 10.19 10.34 -4.59
C ARG A 38 10.62 9.43 -5.73
N GLY A 39 9.67 8.98 -6.54
CA GLY A 39 9.96 8.25 -7.78
C GLY A 39 8.99 7.13 -8.10
N LEU A 40 9.41 6.27 -9.01
CA LEU A 40 8.67 5.06 -9.36
C LEU A 40 8.90 3.99 -8.30
N HIS A 41 7.81 3.42 -7.81
CA HIS A 41 7.81 2.38 -6.79
C HIS A 41 6.95 1.19 -7.23
N GLU A 42 7.43 -0.01 -6.92
CA GLU A 42 6.62 -1.22 -6.97
C GLU A 42 5.93 -1.40 -5.62
N VAL A 43 4.61 -1.36 -5.59
CA VAL A 43 3.79 -1.52 -4.39
C VAL A 43 2.94 -2.77 -4.53
N ALA A 44 3.04 -3.66 -3.55
CA ALA A 44 2.22 -4.85 -3.46
C ALA A 44 1.45 -4.88 -2.13
N LEU A 45 0.32 -5.58 -2.14
CA LEU A 45 -0.46 -5.88 -0.96
C LEU A 45 -0.70 -7.39 -0.85
N GLU A 46 -0.09 -8.01 0.16
CA GLU A 46 -0.22 -9.43 0.44
C GLU A 46 -1.30 -9.66 1.49
N CYS A 47 -2.37 -10.32 1.11
CA CYS A 47 -3.58 -10.41 1.90
C CYS A 47 -3.51 -11.73 2.72
N ARG A 48 -4.02 -11.75 3.97
CA ARG A 48 -3.87 -12.94 4.85
C ARG A 48 -4.44 -14.18 4.14
N GLU A 49 -3.75 -15.32 4.27
CA GLU A 49 -3.93 -16.58 3.52
C GLU A 49 -3.17 -16.71 2.18
N GLY A 50 -2.20 -15.83 1.90
CA GLY A 50 -1.38 -15.95 0.68
C GLY A 50 -2.15 -15.64 -0.61
N LYS A 51 -3.37 -15.10 -0.48
CA LYS A 51 -4.10 -14.54 -1.60
C LYS A 51 -3.46 -13.21 -1.96
N LEU A 52 -2.93 -13.12 -3.16
CA LEU A 52 -2.50 -11.86 -3.73
C LEU A 52 -3.75 -11.03 -4.03
N CYS A 53 -3.73 -9.79 -3.58
CA CYS A 53 -4.74 -8.84 -3.98
C CYS A 53 -4.68 -8.65 -5.51
N THR A 54 -5.83 -8.59 -6.19
CA THR A 54 -5.88 -8.40 -7.64
C THR A 54 -5.22 -7.07 -8.00
N ASN A 55 -4.47 -7.05 -9.10
CA ASN A 55 -3.59 -5.93 -9.49
C ASN A 55 -2.48 -5.70 -8.45
N SER A 56 -1.75 -6.75 -8.07
CA SER A 56 -0.54 -6.65 -7.24
C SER A 56 0.57 -7.51 -7.86
N PRO A 57 1.82 -7.03 -7.99
CA PRO A 57 2.29 -5.67 -7.67
C PRO A 57 1.78 -4.60 -8.66
N GLN A 58 1.80 -3.33 -8.25
CA GLN A 58 1.56 -2.15 -9.08
C GLN A 58 2.80 -1.26 -9.12
N GLU A 59 3.20 -0.82 -10.31
CA GLU A 59 4.17 0.25 -10.45
C GLU A 59 3.43 1.61 -10.39
N VAL A 60 3.78 2.43 -9.40
CA VAL A 60 3.17 3.74 -9.17
C VAL A 60 4.24 4.81 -9.03
N MET A 61 4.04 5.92 -9.75
CA MET A 61 4.84 7.12 -9.56
C MET A 61 4.33 7.84 -8.32
N ILE A 62 5.16 7.92 -7.27
CA ILE A 62 4.85 8.66 -6.04
C ILE A 62 5.71 9.93 -6.03
N SER A 63 5.04 11.07 -6.17
CA SER A 63 5.69 12.38 -6.14
C SER A 63 4.71 13.47 -5.74
N ASP A 64 5.24 14.54 -5.12
CA ASP A 64 4.50 15.75 -4.77
C ASP A 64 3.33 15.48 -3.79
N THR A 65 3.54 14.55 -2.86
CA THR A 65 2.60 14.10 -1.81
C THR A 65 3.00 14.61 -0.42
N ASN A 66 2.10 14.50 0.55
CA ASN A 66 2.37 14.85 1.95
C ASN A 66 1.52 13.98 2.90
N PRO A 67 1.71 14.03 4.25
CA PRO A 67 0.98 13.19 5.18
C PRO A 67 -0.55 13.38 5.19
N ILE A 68 -1.03 14.53 4.73
CA ILE A 68 -2.45 14.89 4.68
C ILE A 68 -3.08 14.44 3.36
N THR A 69 -2.31 14.54 2.26
CA THR A 69 -2.71 14.10 0.91
C THR A 69 -1.71 13.09 0.36
N PRO A 70 -1.72 11.84 0.89
CA PRO A 70 -0.90 10.76 0.37
C PRO A 70 -1.41 10.27 -0.98
N GLN A 71 -0.55 9.65 -1.78
CA GLN A 71 -0.96 8.94 -3.00
C GLN A 71 -1.74 7.68 -2.62
N GLU A 72 -2.94 7.51 -3.16
CA GLU A 72 -3.69 6.27 -2.99
C GLU A 72 -3.24 5.23 -4.02
N VAL A 73 -2.93 4.03 -3.53
CA VAL A 73 -2.62 2.85 -4.34
C VAL A 73 -3.68 1.79 -4.04
N PRO A 74 -4.81 1.80 -4.77
CA PRO A 74 -5.95 0.96 -4.45
C PRO A 74 -5.70 -0.51 -4.79
N PHE A 75 -6.06 -1.39 -3.86
CA PHE A 75 -6.02 -2.83 -4.04
C PHE A 75 -7.40 -3.43 -3.83
N GLN A 76 -7.66 -4.57 -4.48
CA GLN A 76 -8.85 -5.36 -4.25
C GLN A 76 -8.44 -6.76 -3.81
N CYS A 77 -8.91 -7.14 -2.63
CA CYS A 77 -8.65 -8.43 -2.02
C CYS A 77 -9.67 -9.41 -2.61
N GLY A 78 -9.22 -10.37 -3.43
CA GLY A 78 -10.10 -11.36 -4.05
C GLY A 78 -10.56 -12.42 -3.05
N SER A 79 -11.85 -12.78 -3.11
CA SER A 79 -12.46 -13.88 -2.35
C SER A 79 -11.92 -15.24 -2.79
#